data_AF-A0A4Q2MDC4-F1
#
_entry.id   AF-A0A4Q2MDC4-F1
#
_cell.length_a   1.000
_cell.length_b   1.000
_cell.length_c   1.000
_cell.angle_alpha   90.00
_cell.angle_beta   90.00
_cell.angle_gamma   90.00
#
_symmetry.space_group_name_H-M   'P 1'
#
loop_
_entity.id
_entity.type
_entity.pdbx_description
1 polymer ?
#
loop_
_entity_poly.entity_id
_entity_poly.type
_entity_poly.pdbx_seq_one_letter_code
_entity_poly.pdbx_strand_id
1 'polypeptide(L)'
;MTLEGTNTYLVGRGRELVVVDPGPADAAHLDRIAAAGDVALILITHRHPDHTDGIAGLVERTGAPVRAVSPEFCVGGDPLVDGEVIEVAGTRIEVVATPGHTADSVSFHLPDDGATGSMLTGDTILGQGTTIIAWPDGALRPYLASLHRLLDFPRAAVLPGHGPRRPNLRAVVYEYLAHRGERLEQVRAALAELGEDAGVEAVTDAVYSDIAPGVRPAAEASVRAQLDYLRGV
;
A
#
# COMPACT_ATOMS: atom_id res chain seq x y z
N MET A 1 6.98 -4.71 7.24
CA MET A 1 6.86 -6.12 7.70
C MET A 1 6.02 -6.81 6.66
N THR A 2 6.54 -7.83 5.99
CA THR A 2 5.92 -8.36 4.76
C THR A 2 4.97 -9.54 4.98
N LEU A 3 4.54 -9.82 6.22
CA LEU A 3 3.80 -11.05 6.57
C LEU A 3 4.53 -12.31 6.05
N GLU A 4 3.91 -13.10 5.17
CA GLU A 4 4.51 -14.25 4.48
C GLU A 4 5.37 -13.88 3.25
N GLY A 5 5.37 -12.62 2.82
CA GLY A 5 6.07 -12.09 1.64
C GLY A 5 5.27 -11.05 0.87
N THR A 6 5.89 -10.41 -0.13
CA THR A 6 5.22 -9.51 -1.07
C THR A 6 4.40 -10.31 -2.08
N ASN A 7 3.14 -9.92 -2.28
CA ASN A 7 2.28 -10.44 -3.33
C ASN A 7 2.55 -9.69 -4.64
N THR A 8 3.24 -10.33 -5.57
CA THR A 8 3.32 -9.85 -6.97
C THR A 8 2.10 -10.32 -7.75
N TYR A 9 1.43 -9.40 -8.45
CA TYR A 9 0.26 -9.72 -9.27
C TYR A 9 0.60 -9.74 -10.76
N LEU A 10 0.04 -10.72 -11.47
CA LEU A 10 0.07 -10.84 -12.93
C LEU A 10 -1.33 -10.57 -13.47
N VAL A 11 -1.49 -9.50 -14.24
CA VAL A 11 -2.78 -9.02 -14.76
C VAL A 11 -2.78 -9.11 -16.28
N GLY A 12 -3.69 -9.89 -16.86
CA GLY A 12 -3.79 -10.05 -18.30
C GLY A 12 -4.89 -11.03 -18.69
N ARG A 13 -5.37 -10.96 -19.95
CA ARG A 13 -6.37 -11.89 -20.49
C ARG A 13 -5.78 -13.00 -21.37
N GLY A 14 -4.47 -13.00 -21.58
CA GLY A 14 -3.79 -13.91 -22.49
C GLY A 14 -2.32 -14.11 -22.13
N ARG A 15 -1.46 -14.20 -23.15
CA ARG A 15 -0.02 -14.33 -22.95
C ARG A 15 0.65 -13.03 -22.52
N GLU A 16 0.14 -11.90 -22.98
CA GLU A 16 0.63 -10.58 -22.56
C GLU A 16 0.15 -10.27 -21.14
N LEU A 17 1.05 -9.74 -20.31
CA LEU A 17 0.81 -9.50 -18.87
C LEU A 17 1.30 -8.13 -18.43
N VAL A 18 0.60 -7.55 -17.45
CA VAL A 18 1.09 -6.49 -16.58
C VAL A 18 1.52 -7.11 -15.25
N VAL A 19 2.69 -6.71 -14.77
CA VAL A 19 3.18 -7.10 -13.44
C VAL A 19 2.94 -5.94 -12.49
N VAL A 20 2.38 -6.20 -11.31
CA VAL A 20 2.29 -5.21 -10.22
C VAL A 20 3.17 -5.66 -9.07
N ASP A 21 4.11 -4.79 -8.68
CA ASP A 21 5.12 -4.97 -7.64
C ASP A 21 6.00 -6.23 -7.81
N PRO A 22 7.14 -6.12 -8.51
CA PRO A 22 8.00 -7.28 -8.82
C PRO A 22 8.90 -7.72 -7.65
N GLY A 23 8.89 -7.01 -6.52
CA GLY A 23 9.73 -7.36 -5.37
C GLY A 23 9.34 -8.69 -4.70
N PRO A 24 10.27 -9.31 -3.94
CA PRO A 24 11.63 -8.85 -3.64
C PRO A 24 12.64 -9.12 -4.77
N ALA A 25 13.90 -8.66 -4.62
CA ALA A 25 15.03 -9.00 -5.50
C ALA A 25 15.50 -10.47 -5.34
N ASP A 26 14.61 -11.42 -5.62
CA ASP A 26 14.90 -12.85 -5.62
C ASP A 26 14.91 -13.39 -7.06
N ALA A 27 16.04 -13.95 -7.49
CA ALA A 27 16.20 -14.39 -8.88
C ALA A 27 15.16 -15.45 -9.30
N ALA A 28 14.84 -16.39 -8.42
CA ALA A 28 13.87 -17.46 -8.72
C ALA A 28 12.43 -16.92 -8.80
N HIS A 29 12.08 -15.90 -8.02
CA HIS A 29 10.82 -15.15 -8.14
C HIS A 29 10.74 -14.42 -9.48
N LEU A 30 11.77 -13.66 -9.83
CA LEU A 30 11.80 -12.88 -11.07
C LEU A 30 11.80 -13.78 -12.31
N ASP A 31 12.49 -14.92 -12.27
CA ASP A 31 12.45 -15.91 -13.35
C ASP A 31 11.04 -16.51 -13.52
N ARG A 32 10.32 -16.76 -12.42
CA ARG A 32 8.93 -17.25 -12.48
C ARG A 32 7.98 -16.21 -13.06
N ILE A 33 8.14 -14.93 -12.71
CA ILE A 33 7.36 -13.83 -13.29
C ILE A 33 7.60 -13.76 -14.80
N ALA A 34 8.87 -13.72 -15.22
CA ALA A 34 9.23 -13.61 -16.65
C ALA A 34 8.79 -14.84 -17.47
N ALA A 35 8.75 -16.03 -16.87
CA ALA A 35 8.29 -17.25 -17.54
C ALA A 35 6.76 -17.37 -17.65
N ALA A 36 5.99 -16.56 -16.90
CA ALA A 36 4.53 -16.67 -16.86
C ALA A 36 3.86 -16.14 -18.15
N GLY A 37 4.50 -15.22 -18.86
CA GLY A 37 3.98 -14.60 -20.07
C GLY A 37 4.86 -13.46 -20.58
N ASP A 38 4.39 -12.81 -21.63
CA ASP A 38 5.07 -11.68 -22.27
C ASP A 38 4.76 -10.42 -21.46
N VAL A 39 5.67 -10.00 -20.57
CA VAL A 39 5.46 -8.83 -19.70
C VAL A 39 5.53 -7.54 -20.53
N ALA A 40 4.39 -6.87 -20.68
CA ALA A 40 4.28 -5.64 -21.47
C ALA A 40 4.46 -4.36 -20.63
N LEU A 41 4.21 -4.45 -19.32
CA LEU A 41 4.28 -3.31 -18.41
C LEU A 41 4.50 -3.78 -16.98
N ILE A 42 5.30 -3.04 -16.22
CA ILE A 42 5.47 -3.22 -14.77
C ILE A 42 4.93 -1.96 -14.08
N LEU A 43 4.07 -2.15 -13.08
CA LEU A 43 3.48 -1.10 -12.27
C LEU A 43 3.94 -1.24 -10.83
N ILE A 44 4.24 -0.11 -10.19
CA ILE A 44 4.69 -0.05 -8.80
C ILE A 44 3.65 0.67 -7.96
N THR A 45 3.24 0.07 -6.85
CA THR A 45 2.28 0.66 -5.91
C THR A 45 2.91 1.76 -5.07
N HIS A 46 4.17 1.59 -4.62
CA HIS A 46 4.91 2.58 -3.84
C HIS A 46 6.41 2.25 -3.71
N ARG A 47 7.17 3.20 -3.17
CA ARG A 47 8.64 3.16 -3.04
C ARG A 47 9.27 2.12 -2.12
N HIS A 48 8.51 1.30 -1.37
CA HIS A 48 9.17 0.42 -0.40
C HIS A 48 9.97 -0.70 -1.08
N PRO A 49 11.16 -1.04 -0.55
CA PRO A 49 12.09 -1.97 -1.18
C PRO A 49 11.47 -3.32 -1.53
N ASP A 50 10.64 -3.87 -0.68
CA ASP A 50 10.00 -5.16 -0.91
C ASP A 50 8.99 -5.17 -2.06
N HIS A 51 8.61 -4.00 -2.59
CA HIS A 51 7.85 -3.82 -3.83
C HIS A 51 8.77 -3.46 -5.01
N THR A 52 9.82 -2.66 -4.80
CA THR A 52 10.66 -2.08 -5.86
C THR A 52 11.95 -2.84 -6.18
N ASP A 53 12.49 -3.64 -5.25
CA ASP A 53 13.81 -4.25 -5.37
C ASP A 53 13.90 -5.19 -6.58
N GLY A 54 12.78 -5.79 -6.98
CA GLY A 54 12.68 -6.65 -8.16
C GLY A 54 12.75 -5.92 -9.51
N ILE A 55 12.66 -4.58 -9.55
CA ILE A 55 12.56 -3.79 -10.79
C ILE A 55 13.72 -4.08 -11.74
N ALA A 56 14.95 -3.87 -11.28
CA ALA A 56 16.13 -3.97 -12.15
C ALA A 56 16.25 -5.38 -12.75
N GLY A 57 16.08 -6.40 -11.91
CA GLY A 57 16.17 -7.79 -12.36
C GLY A 57 15.03 -8.21 -13.30
N LEU A 58 13.81 -7.67 -13.13
CA LEU A 58 12.71 -7.99 -14.02
C LEU A 58 12.83 -7.26 -15.37
N VAL A 59 13.30 -6.01 -15.37
CA VAL A 59 13.59 -5.26 -16.59
C VAL A 59 14.67 -5.96 -17.42
N GLU A 60 15.74 -6.46 -16.80
CA GLU A 60 16.77 -7.22 -17.50
C GLU A 60 16.22 -8.47 -18.21
N ARG A 61 15.23 -9.13 -17.60
CA ARG A 61 14.61 -10.35 -18.13
C ARG A 61 13.59 -10.09 -19.24
N THR A 62 12.90 -8.96 -19.19
CA THR A 62 11.68 -8.74 -20.00
C THR A 62 11.81 -7.57 -20.97
N GLY A 63 12.66 -6.59 -20.67
CA GLY A 63 12.72 -5.30 -21.38
C GLY A 63 11.48 -4.43 -21.17
N ALA A 64 10.55 -4.82 -20.30
CA ALA A 64 9.29 -4.11 -20.11
C ALA A 64 9.51 -2.73 -19.46
N PRO A 65 8.75 -1.70 -19.88
CA PRO A 65 8.76 -0.42 -19.21
C PRO A 65 8.18 -0.54 -17.79
N VAL A 66 8.65 0.34 -16.91
CA VAL A 66 8.21 0.44 -15.51
C VAL A 66 7.60 1.81 -15.27
N ARG A 67 6.42 1.82 -14.65
CA ARG A 67 5.74 3.05 -14.24
C ARG A 67 5.46 3.03 -12.74
N ALA A 68 5.77 4.14 -12.08
CA ALA A 68 5.58 4.38 -10.66
C ALA A 68 5.17 5.85 -10.47
N VAL A 69 4.65 6.23 -9.30
CA VAL A 69 4.45 7.66 -9.00
C VAL A 69 5.79 8.38 -8.83
N SER A 70 6.71 7.77 -8.07
CA SER A 70 8.05 8.31 -7.83
C SER A 70 8.94 8.09 -9.07
N PRO A 71 9.43 9.15 -9.74
CA PRO A 71 10.14 9.02 -11.00
C PRO A 71 11.43 8.19 -10.93
N GLU A 72 12.06 8.06 -9.76
CA GLU A 72 13.26 7.24 -9.60
C GLU A 72 13.04 5.74 -9.87
N PHE A 73 11.79 5.25 -9.80
CA PHE A 73 11.44 3.86 -10.09
C PHE A 73 10.90 3.67 -11.51
N CYS A 74 10.79 4.74 -12.31
CA CYS A 74 10.35 4.65 -13.69
C CYS A 74 11.50 4.23 -14.61
N VAL A 75 11.22 3.31 -15.55
CA VAL A 75 12.19 2.85 -16.55
C VAL A 75 11.48 2.78 -17.90
N GLY A 76 11.82 3.66 -18.83
CA GLY A 76 11.20 3.65 -20.17
C GLY A 76 9.69 3.90 -20.21
N GLY A 77 9.10 4.40 -19.11
CA GLY A 77 7.69 4.79 -19.00
C GLY A 77 7.53 6.08 -18.21
N ASP A 78 6.43 6.79 -18.43
CA ASP A 78 6.11 8.01 -17.71
C ASP A 78 5.59 7.71 -16.29
N PRO A 79 5.78 8.63 -15.32
CA PRO A 79 5.19 8.48 -14.00
C PRO A 79 3.68 8.24 -14.02
N LEU A 80 3.19 7.56 -12.98
CA LEU A 80 1.77 7.33 -12.80
C LEU A 80 1.07 8.60 -12.35
N VAL A 81 -0.13 8.82 -12.89
CA VAL A 81 -0.99 9.97 -12.62
C VAL A 81 -2.31 9.48 -12.06
N ASP A 82 -2.79 10.15 -11.01
CA ASP A 82 -4.07 9.81 -10.40
C ASP A 82 -5.24 9.88 -11.41
N GLY A 83 -6.09 8.85 -11.41
CA GLY A 83 -7.28 8.75 -12.26
C GLY A 83 -6.99 8.39 -13.72
N GLU A 84 -5.73 8.18 -14.10
CA GLU A 84 -5.43 7.69 -15.45
C GLU A 84 -5.94 6.25 -15.65
N VAL A 85 -6.23 5.93 -16.90
CA VAL A 85 -6.63 4.58 -17.31
C VAL A 85 -5.55 4.03 -18.22
N ILE A 86 -5.03 2.87 -17.85
CA ILE A 86 -4.00 2.14 -18.60
C ILE A 86 -4.69 0.95 -19.27
N GLU A 87 -4.60 0.89 -20.60
CA GLU A 87 -5.13 -0.22 -21.41
C GLU A 87 -3.98 -1.00 -22.05
N VAL A 88 -3.73 -2.21 -21.56
CA VAL A 88 -2.61 -3.08 -21.95
C VAL A 88 -2.96 -4.53 -21.61
N ALA A 89 -2.38 -5.53 -22.28
CA ALA A 89 -2.64 -6.95 -21.99
C ALA A 89 -4.13 -7.36 -22.11
N GLY A 90 -4.91 -6.60 -22.89
CA GLY A 90 -6.37 -6.75 -22.99
C GLY A 90 -7.11 -6.43 -21.69
N THR A 91 -6.50 -5.65 -20.80
CA THR A 91 -7.04 -5.26 -19.49
C THR A 91 -7.13 -3.75 -19.36
N ARG A 92 -8.13 -3.30 -18.62
CA ARG A 92 -8.30 -1.92 -18.19
C ARG A 92 -7.85 -1.82 -16.72
N ILE A 93 -6.91 -0.92 -16.44
CA ILE A 93 -6.37 -0.68 -15.10
C ILE A 93 -6.53 0.81 -14.78
N GLU A 94 -7.26 1.14 -13.73
CA GLU A 94 -7.45 2.53 -13.30
C GLU A 94 -6.53 2.83 -12.12
N VAL A 95 -5.72 3.89 -12.23
CA VAL A 95 -4.80 4.32 -11.18
C VAL A 95 -5.57 5.14 -10.14
N VAL A 96 -5.45 4.76 -8.87
CA VAL A 96 -6.11 5.45 -7.75
C VAL A 96 -5.03 5.87 -6.77
N ALA A 97 -4.72 7.16 -6.71
CA ALA A 97 -3.81 7.67 -5.69
C ALA A 97 -4.40 7.42 -4.30
N THR A 98 -3.63 6.71 -3.48
CA THR A 98 -3.97 6.35 -2.10
C THR A 98 -2.83 6.70 -1.15
N PRO A 99 -2.36 7.96 -1.12
CA PRO A 99 -1.27 8.37 -0.25
C PRO A 99 -1.62 8.16 1.22
N GLY A 100 -0.61 7.90 2.03
CA GLY A 100 -0.75 7.83 3.48
C GLY A 100 0.11 6.78 4.13
N HIS A 101 0.19 5.57 3.55
CA HIS A 101 1.23 4.62 3.93
C HIS A 101 2.60 5.16 3.49
N THR A 102 2.69 5.55 2.22
CA THR A 102 3.70 6.45 1.70
C THR A 102 3.06 7.60 0.93
N ALA A 103 3.79 8.68 0.69
CA ALA A 103 3.31 9.80 -0.12
C ALA A 103 3.04 9.44 -1.60
N ASP A 104 3.70 8.39 -2.11
CA ASP A 104 3.60 7.94 -3.50
C ASP A 104 2.74 6.67 -3.65
N SER A 105 2.02 6.27 -2.59
CA SER A 105 1.15 5.10 -2.62
C SER A 105 0.01 5.27 -3.61
N VAL A 106 -0.16 4.25 -4.46
CA VAL A 106 -1.32 4.08 -5.34
C VAL A 106 -1.93 2.68 -5.17
N SER A 107 -3.22 2.60 -5.47
CA SER A 107 -3.95 1.37 -5.68
C SER A 107 -4.34 1.26 -7.15
N PHE A 108 -4.52 0.04 -7.66
CA PHE A 108 -4.96 -0.21 -9.03
C PHE A 108 -6.32 -0.89 -9.05
N HIS A 109 -7.31 -0.24 -9.64
CA HIS A 109 -8.64 -0.80 -9.82
C HIS A 109 -8.71 -1.58 -11.14
N LEU A 110 -9.17 -2.83 -11.05
CA LEU A 110 -9.44 -3.72 -12.17
C LEU A 110 -10.96 -3.89 -12.30
N PRO A 111 -11.66 -3.00 -13.03
CA PRO A 111 -13.12 -3.03 -13.12
C PRO A 111 -13.66 -4.32 -13.75
N ASP A 112 -12.91 -4.92 -14.67
CA ASP A 112 -13.32 -6.11 -15.42
C ASP A 112 -12.91 -7.44 -14.76
N ASP A 113 -12.28 -7.41 -13.59
CA ASP A 113 -11.87 -8.63 -12.89
C ASP A 113 -13.04 -9.23 -12.10
N GLY A 114 -13.61 -10.33 -12.62
CA GLY A 114 -14.75 -10.99 -12.03
C GLY A 114 -16.03 -10.14 -12.06
N ALA A 115 -17.00 -10.47 -11.20
CA ALA A 115 -18.33 -9.84 -11.23
C ALA A 115 -18.38 -8.45 -10.55
N THR A 116 -17.40 -8.13 -9.72
CA THR A 116 -17.41 -6.94 -8.86
C THR A 116 -16.13 -6.12 -8.94
N GLY A 117 -15.22 -6.48 -9.85
CA GLY A 117 -13.89 -5.90 -9.93
C GLY A 117 -12.97 -6.34 -8.77
N SER A 118 -11.72 -5.92 -8.89
CA SER A 118 -10.69 -6.06 -7.86
C SER A 118 -9.92 -4.76 -7.67
N MET A 119 -9.36 -4.57 -6.48
CA MET A 119 -8.49 -3.46 -6.13
C MET A 119 -7.17 -4.02 -5.62
N LEU A 120 -6.09 -3.76 -6.34
CA LEU A 120 -4.73 -4.02 -5.87
C LEU A 120 -4.33 -2.87 -4.97
N THR A 121 -4.16 -3.12 -3.67
CA THR A 121 -4.06 -2.04 -2.67
C THR A 121 -2.64 -1.71 -2.23
N GLY A 122 -1.64 -2.47 -2.72
CA GLY A 122 -0.29 -2.43 -2.16
C GLY A 122 -0.37 -2.50 -0.63
N ASP A 123 0.30 -1.56 0.03
CA ASP A 123 0.30 -1.45 1.49
C ASP A 123 -0.70 -0.43 2.06
N THR A 124 -1.59 0.11 1.22
CA THR A 124 -2.72 0.92 1.70
C THR A 124 -3.67 0.08 2.55
N ILE A 125 -3.97 -1.14 2.08
CA ILE A 125 -4.79 -2.14 2.79
C ILE A 125 -4.08 -3.49 2.66
N LEU A 126 -3.96 -4.20 3.77
CA LEU A 126 -3.32 -5.51 3.87
C LEU A 126 -4.38 -6.61 3.96
N GLY A 127 -4.00 -7.83 3.66
CA GLY A 127 -4.87 -9.00 3.79
C GLY A 127 -5.16 -9.38 5.23
N GLN A 128 -4.22 -9.07 6.14
CA GLN A 128 -4.29 -9.37 7.56
C GLN A 128 -3.70 -8.23 8.38
N GLY A 129 -4.31 -7.97 9.54
CA GLY A 129 -3.91 -6.88 10.42
C GLY A 129 -4.18 -5.51 9.77
N THR A 130 -3.41 -4.50 10.16
CA THR A 130 -3.45 -3.18 9.53
C THR A 130 -2.06 -2.76 9.09
N THR A 131 -1.97 -1.93 8.05
CA THR A 131 -0.70 -1.31 7.64
C THR A 131 -0.13 -0.41 8.73
N ILE A 132 1.16 -0.09 8.65
CA ILE A 132 1.80 0.90 9.53
C ILE A 132 1.74 2.26 8.84
N ILE A 133 1.41 3.31 9.59
CA ILE A 133 1.49 4.71 9.12
C ILE A 133 2.64 5.36 9.88
N ALA A 134 3.86 5.27 9.33
CA ALA A 134 5.08 5.66 10.02
C ALA A 134 5.55 7.05 9.58
N TRP A 135 5.52 8.04 10.49
CA TRP A 135 6.11 9.35 10.21
C TRP A 135 7.64 9.23 10.01
N PRO A 136 8.27 9.97 9.08
CA PRO A 136 7.66 10.96 8.15
C PRO A 136 7.19 10.34 6.83
N ASP A 137 7.43 9.05 6.63
CA ASP A 137 7.23 8.36 5.38
C ASP A 137 5.75 8.27 5.01
N GLY A 138 4.91 8.01 6.02
CA GLY A 138 3.46 7.99 5.99
C GLY A 138 2.84 9.07 6.89
N ALA A 139 1.60 9.42 6.57
CA ALA A 139 0.84 10.45 7.26
C ALA A 139 -0.65 10.07 7.38
N LEU A 140 -1.24 10.31 8.55
CA LEU A 140 -2.59 9.81 8.85
C LEU A 140 -3.69 10.61 8.14
N ARG A 141 -3.52 11.92 7.95
CA ARG A 141 -4.48 12.76 7.22
C ARG A 141 -4.72 12.27 5.78
N PRO A 142 -3.69 12.14 4.92
CA PRO A 142 -3.89 11.61 3.58
C PRO A 142 -4.34 10.15 3.62
N TYR A 143 -3.86 9.34 4.57
CA TYR A 143 -4.30 7.94 4.68
C TYR A 143 -5.81 7.80 4.92
N LEU A 144 -6.39 8.57 5.85
CA LEU A 144 -7.83 8.55 6.11
C LEU A 144 -8.63 9.04 4.89
N ALA A 145 -8.13 10.05 4.17
CA ALA A 145 -8.73 10.51 2.92
C ALA A 145 -8.72 9.40 1.85
N SER A 146 -7.61 8.67 1.71
CA SER A 146 -7.46 7.52 0.81
C SER A 146 -8.44 6.39 1.16
N LEU A 147 -8.61 6.06 2.44
CA LEU A 147 -9.61 5.08 2.87
C LEU A 147 -11.02 5.52 2.51
N HIS A 148 -11.38 6.78 2.73
CA HIS A 148 -12.69 7.29 2.34
C HIS A 148 -12.91 7.25 0.82
N ARG A 149 -11.90 7.60 0.03
CA ARG A 149 -11.95 7.51 -1.43
C ARG A 149 -12.19 6.06 -1.92
N LEU A 150 -11.57 5.07 -1.27
CA LEU A 150 -11.78 3.66 -1.63
C LEU A 150 -13.23 3.18 -1.41
N LEU A 151 -14.07 3.90 -0.65
CA LEU A 151 -15.49 3.58 -0.51
C LEU A 151 -16.30 3.79 -1.78
N ASP A 152 -15.77 4.54 -2.76
CA ASP A 152 -16.39 4.79 -4.07
C ASP A 152 -16.32 3.56 -5.00
N PHE A 153 -15.56 2.53 -4.63
CA PHE A 153 -15.39 1.26 -5.36
C PHE A 153 -16.04 0.08 -4.61
N PRO A 154 -17.37 0.08 -4.39
CA PRO A 154 -18.01 -0.91 -3.53
C PRO A 154 -17.94 -2.31 -4.15
N ARG A 155 -17.72 -3.32 -3.28
CA ARG A 155 -17.73 -4.77 -3.59
C ARG A 155 -16.53 -5.30 -4.38
N ALA A 156 -15.56 -4.49 -4.75
CA ALA A 156 -14.30 -4.97 -5.30
C ALA A 156 -13.62 -5.94 -4.31
N ALA A 157 -12.98 -6.99 -4.82
CA ALA A 157 -12.09 -7.80 -4.01
C ALA A 157 -10.82 -7.01 -3.68
N VAL A 158 -10.25 -7.20 -2.49
CA VAL A 158 -8.96 -6.63 -2.11
C VAL A 158 -7.86 -7.62 -2.44
N LEU A 159 -6.89 -7.16 -3.24
CA LEU A 159 -5.67 -7.85 -3.62
C LEU A 159 -4.49 -7.10 -2.98
N PRO A 160 -4.13 -7.43 -1.73
CA PRO A 160 -3.18 -6.63 -0.95
C PRO A 160 -1.72 -6.91 -1.32
N GLY A 161 -0.82 -5.96 -1.04
CA GLY A 161 0.63 -6.17 -1.12
C GLY A 161 1.13 -7.29 -0.22
N HIS A 162 0.47 -7.51 0.93
CA HIS A 162 0.78 -8.60 1.85
C HIS A 162 -0.46 -9.30 2.39
N GLY A 163 -0.33 -10.60 2.65
CA GLY A 163 -1.37 -11.42 3.25
C GLY A 163 -2.48 -11.84 2.27
N PRO A 164 -3.57 -12.46 2.77
CA PRO A 164 -4.57 -13.08 1.92
C PRO A 164 -5.50 -12.07 1.24
N ARG A 165 -6.01 -12.43 0.05
CA ARG A 165 -7.12 -11.74 -0.61
C ARG A 165 -8.31 -11.58 0.34
N ARG A 166 -8.96 -10.40 0.31
CA ARG A 166 -10.22 -10.15 1.03
C ARG A 166 -11.38 -9.96 0.04
N PRO A 167 -12.60 -10.43 0.34
CA PRO A 167 -13.68 -10.46 -0.66
C PRO A 167 -14.43 -9.14 -0.84
N ASN A 168 -14.28 -8.15 0.04
CA ASN A 168 -15.10 -6.95 0.02
C ASN A 168 -14.34 -5.73 0.53
N LEU A 169 -13.87 -4.88 -0.40
CA LEU A 169 -13.13 -3.66 -0.13
C LEU A 169 -13.84 -2.75 0.87
N ARG A 170 -15.15 -2.52 0.69
CA ARG A 170 -15.93 -1.62 1.56
C ARG A 170 -15.94 -2.11 3.01
N ALA A 171 -16.11 -3.42 3.23
CA ALA A 171 -16.08 -3.98 4.57
C ALA A 171 -14.70 -3.78 5.23
N VAL A 172 -13.63 -4.07 4.48
CA VAL A 172 -12.25 -3.91 4.99
C VAL A 172 -11.91 -2.44 5.27
N VAL A 173 -12.36 -1.50 4.43
CA VAL A 173 -12.18 -0.07 4.67
C VAL A 173 -12.86 0.35 5.97
N TYR A 174 -14.07 -0.13 6.25
CA TYR A 174 -14.74 0.18 7.52
C TYR A 174 -14.02 -0.41 8.74
N GLU A 175 -13.51 -1.64 8.65
CA GLU A 175 -12.66 -2.22 9.69
C GLU A 175 -11.43 -1.34 9.95
N TYR A 176 -10.77 -0.87 8.89
CA TYR A 176 -9.61 -0.01 8.98
C TYR A 176 -9.93 1.36 9.59
N LEU A 177 -11.02 2.01 9.16
CA LEU A 177 -11.48 3.29 9.72
C LEU A 177 -11.81 3.15 11.21
N ALA A 178 -12.51 2.09 11.60
CA ALA A 178 -12.83 1.81 13.00
C ALA A 178 -11.55 1.63 13.84
N HIS A 179 -10.63 0.78 13.38
CA HIS A 179 -9.36 0.55 14.08
C HIS A 179 -8.52 1.83 14.24
N ARG A 180 -8.47 2.69 13.21
CA ARG A 180 -7.77 3.98 13.29
C ARG A 180 -8.47 4.95 14.24
N GLY A 181 -9.80 4.96 14.26
CA GLY A 181 -10.59 5.75 15.22
C GLY A 181 -10.28 5.32 16.66
N GLU A 182 -10.34 4.03 16.96
CA GLU A 182 -10.02 3.50 18.29
C GLU A 182 -8.63 3.90 18.77
N ARG A 183 -7.62 3.77 17.89
CA ARG A 183 -6.25 4.16 18.22
C ARG A 183 -6.10 5.66 18.45
N LEU A 184 -6.79 6.49 17.65
CA LEU A 184 -6.80 7.94 17.84
C LEU A 184 -7.43 8.33 19.18
N GLU A 185 -8.52 7.68 19.59
CA GLU A 185 -9.14 7.93 20.89
C GLU A 185 -8.22 7.53 22.06
N GLN A 186 -7.46 6.44 21.92
CA GLN A 186 -6.42 6.08 22.91
C GLN A 186 -5.34 7.16 23.04
N VAL A 187 -4.88 7.72 21.91
CA VAL A 187 -3.92 8.83 21.94
C VAL A 187 -4.52 10.09 22.56
N ARG A 188 -5.78 10.43 22.24
CA ARG A 188 -6.48 11.56 22.86
C ARG A 188 -6.59 11.38 24.38
N ALA A 189 -6.93 10.17 24.84
CA ALA A 189 -7.00 9.85 26.26
C ALA A 189 -5.62 10.02 26.94
N ALA A 190 -4.56 9.52 26.32
CA ALA A 190 -3.19 9.70 26.82
C ALA A 190 -2.80 11.19 26.88
N LEU A 191 -3.15 12.00 25.88
CA LEU A 191 -2.91 13.45 25.90
C LEU A 191 -3.72 14.17 26.99
N ALA A 192 -4.95 13.72 27.28
CA ALA A 192 -5.76 14.30 28.36
C ALA A 192 -5.14 14.07 29.74
N GLU A 193 -4.42 12.97 29.94
CA GLU A 193 -3.73 12.64 31.20
C GLU A 193 -2.32 13.25 31.28
N LEU A 194 -1.57 13.23 30.17
CA LEU A 194 -0.15 13.65 30.12
C LEU A 194 0.03 15.14 29.78
N GLY A 195 -1.01 15.80 29.25
CA GLY A 195 -0.98 17.16 28.71
C GLY A 195 -0.90 17.21 27.17
N GLU A 196 -1.47 18.26 26.57
CA GLU A 196 -1.59 18.40 25.11
C GLU A 196 -0.22 18.43 24.38
N ASP A 197 0.82 18.91 25.07
CA ASP A 197 2.19 19.01 24.56
C ASP A 197 3.04 17.75 24.83
N ALA A 198 2.45 16.66 25.33
CA ALA A 198 3.19 15.45 25.63
C ALA A 198 3.97 14.92 24.42
N GLY A 199 5.20 14.48 24.68
CA GLY A 199 6.11 13.96 23.64
C GLY A 199 5.70 12.58 23.12
N VAL A 200 6.24 12.22 21.95
CA VAL A 200 5.99 10.91 21.30
C VAL A 200 6.28 9.74 22.24
N GLU A 201 7.39 9.80 22.98
CA GLU A 201 7.80 8.73 23.90
C GLU A 201 6.76 8.48 25.00
N ALA A 202 6.37 9.53 25.73
CA ALA A 202 5.39 9.43 26.82
C ALA A 202 4.02 8.91 26.34
N VAL A 203 3.57 9.39 25.17
CA VAL A 203 2.33 8.90 24.56
C VAL A 203 2.47 7.45 24.10
N THR A 204 3.62 7.05 23.58
CA THR A 204 3.88 5.67 23.18
C THR A 204 3.83 4.74 24.39
N ASP A 205 4.49 5.11 25.49
CA ASP A 205 4.49 4.29 26.71
C ASP A 205 3.08 4.14 27.30
N ALA A 206 2.22 5.17 27.20
CA ALA A 206 0.83 5.11 27.65
C ALA A 206 -0.07 4.26 26.73
N VAL A 207 0.10 4.37 25.41
CA VAL A 207 -0.78 3.73 24.41
C VAL A 207 -0.33 2.30 24.05
N TYR A 208 0.95 2.00 24.25
CA TYR A 208 1.61 0.75 23.88
C TYR A 208 2.41 0.18 25.08
N SER A 209 1.76 0.03 26.24
CA SER A 209 2.41 -0.36 27.50
C SER A 209 3.17 -1.69 27.48
N ASP A 210 2.76 -2.63 26.61
CA ASP A 210 3.26 -4.01 26.59
C ASP A 210 3.77 -4.44 25.21
N ILE A 211 4.60 -3.60 24.57
CA ILE A 211 5.23 -3.94 23.28
C ILE A 211 6.66 -4.45 23.44
N ALA A 212 7.05 -5.40 22.59
CA ALA A 212 8.43 -5.86 22.54
C ALA A 212 9.39 -4.71 22.14
N PRO A 213 10.61 -4.63 22.70
CA PRO A 213 11.54 -3.54 22.40
C PRO A 213 11.82 -3.36 20.90
N GLY A 214 11.86 -4.46 20.14
CA GLY A 214 12.13 -4.45 18.70
C GLY A 214 11.05 -3.74 17.86
N VAL A 215 9.82 -3.59 18.36
CA VAL A 215 8.73 -2.90 17.62
C VAL A 215 8.49 -1.47 18.11
N ARG A 216 9.19 -1.02 19.16
CA ARG A 216 9.04 0.33 19.71
C ARG A 216 9.28 1.44 18.67
N PRO A 217 10.31 1.38 17.80
CA PRO A 217 10.52 2.43 16.80
C PRO A 217 9.32 2.59 15.84
N ALA A 218 8.68 1.49 15.44
CA ALA A 218 7.50 1.52 14.59
C ALA A 218 6.26 2.06 15.31
N ALA A 219 6.12 1.74 16.60
CA ALA A 219 5.07 2.30 17.46
C ALA A 219 5.24 3.81 17.64
N GLU A 220 6.44 4.28 17.96
CA GLU A 220 6.75 5.71 18.08
C GLU A 220 6.52 6.47 16.77
N ALA A 221 6.90 5.89 15.63
CA ALA A 221 6.63 6.49 14.32
C ALA A 221 5.13 6.59 14.03
N SER A 222 4.34 5.59 14.46
CA SER A 222 2.88 5.61 14.35
C SER A 222 2.24 6.65 15.27
N VAL A 223 2.71 6.74 16.52
CA VAL A 223 2.29 7.77 17.49
C VAL A 223 2.61 9.16 16.96
N ARG A 224 3.80 9.36 16.38
CA ARG A 224 4.17 10.64 15.79
C ARG A 224 3.22 11.05 14.66
N ALA A 225 2.82 10.14 13.77
CA ALA A 225 1.83 10.41 12.73
C ALA A 225 0.44 10.73 13.31
N GLN A 226 0.06 10.13 14.44
CA GLN A 226 -1.19 10.43 15.13
C GLN A 226 -1.16 11.80 15.82
N LEU A 227 -0.06 12.15 16.49
CA LEU A 227 0.11 13.45 17.12
C LEU A 227 0.12 14.59 16.09
N ASP A 228 0.82 14.39 14.96
CA ASP A 228 0.81 15.30 13.81
C ASP A 228 -0.62 15.58 13.34
N TYR A 229 -1.39 14.51 13.08
CA TYR A 229 -2.80 14.60 12.70
C TYR A 229 -3.68 15.33 13.72
N LEU A 230 -3.52 15.01 15.01
CA LEU A 230 -4.33 15.56 16.09
C LEU A 230 -4.03 17.03 16.37
N ARG A 231 -2.77 17.44 16.24
CA ARG A 231 -2.33 18.83 16.44
C ARG A 231 -2.60 19.72 15.24
N GLY A 232 -2.96 19.13 14.10
CA GLY A 232 -3.26 19.88 12.87
C GLY A 232 -2.05 20.61 12.30
N VAL A 233 -0.85 20.07 12.58
CA VAL A 233 0.42 20.52 11.99
C VAL A 233 0.51 20.01 10.55
#